data_AF-A0A5C8LZC8-F1
#
_entry.id   AF-A0A5C8LZC8-F1
#
_cell.length_a   1.000
_cell.length_b   1.000
_cell.length_c   1.000
_cell.angle_alpha   90.00
_cell.angle_beta   90.00
_cell.angle_gamma   90.00
#
_symmetry.space_group_name_H-M   'P 1'
#
loop_
_entity.id
_entity.type
_entity.pdbx_description
1 polymer ?
#
loop_
_entity_poly.entity_id
_entity_poly.type
_entity_poly.pdbx_seq_one_letter_code
_entity_poly.pdbx_strand_id
1 'polypeptide(L)'
;MSEGSLFAADFIQGRWIELSIDHVRKQLNRLTYQVPERMYKSKETLLQQFQSQSDVLTAASEAALIVGATPCDRPAELTVHPTNKNVFIAYTQNDSRGNLHGQIIRLKEGIGETFAFETFITGGRQSGFSSPGSLAFDYNGNLWVASDISPDQLNTGAWSEFKNNGLYLIHPTGSAQKTKQYASAPTEAALSGLSFTENQASVFVAVNHPGASGAGTATPTSQWQHRFGKKDPRSAVVVITRSIL
;
A
#
# COMPACT_ATOMS: atom_id res chain seq x y z
N MET A 1 10.36 -8.10 -18.37
CA MET A 1 11.53 -7.20 -18.53
C MET A 1 12.75 -7.99 -18.08
N SER A 2 13.79 -8.11 -18.92
CA SER A 2 15.03 -8.88 -18.63
C SER A 2 16.24 -7.99 -18.33
N GLU A 3 16.12 -6.68 -18.55
CA GLU A 3 17.18 -5.69 -18.36
C GLU A 3 16.61 -4.47 -17.62
N GLY A 4 17.43 -3.83 -16.79
CA GLY A 4 17.09 -2.63 -16.03
C GLY A 4 17.84 -2.52 -14.70
N SER A 5 17.60 -1.42 -13.99
CA SER A 5 18.12 -1.17 -12.65
C SER A 5 16.98 -1.14 -11.63
N LEU A 6 17.25 -1.65 -10.43
CA LEU A 6 16.33 -1.59 -9.29
C LEU A 6 16.75 -0.45 -8.38
N PHE A 7 15.80 0.35 -7.90
CA PHE A 7 16.06 1.47 -7.00
C PHE A 7 15.27 1.34 -5.70
N ALA A 8 15.81 1.92 -4.63
CA ALA A 8 15.11 2.12 -3.36
C ALA A 8 14.99 3.62 -3.04
N ALA A 9 13.90 4.01 -2.39
CA ALA A 9 13.65 5.40 -2.04
C ALA A 9 14.38 5.82 -0.76
N ASP A 10 15.09 6.93 -0.82
CA ASP A 10 15.57 7.72 0.32
C ASP A 10 14.68 8.95 0.45
N PHE A 11 13.59 8.81 1.22
CA PHE A 11 12.64 9.88 1.49
C PHE A 11 13.25 10.99 2.37
N ILE A 12 14.35 10.74 3.07
CA ILE A 12 15.00 11.80 3.85
C ILE A 12 15.66 12.81 2.92
N GLN A 13 16.30 12.32 1.85
CA GLN A 13 17.01 13.16 0.88
C GLN A 13 16.19 13.47 -0.39
N GLY A 14 15.05 12.79 -0.61
CA GLY A 14 14.24 12.95 -1.82
C GLY A 14 14.95 12.40 -3.05
N ARG A 15 15.48 11.18 -2.97
CA ARG A 15 16.22 10.56 -4.08
C ARG A 15 16.03 9.05 -4.19
N TRP A 16 16.24 8.55 -5.39
CA TRP A 16 16.37 7.13 -5.69
C TRP A 16 17.82 6.69 -5.46
N ILE A 17 18.02 5.53 -4.85
CA ILE A 17 19.32 4.90 -4.67
C ILE A 17 19.31 3.59 -5.43
N GLU A 18 20.17 3.45 -6.43
CA GLU A 18 20.29 2.20 -7.17
C GLU A 18 20.77 1.06 -6.27
N LEU A 19 20.05 -0.06 -6.30
CA LEU A 19 20.42 -1.30 -5.63
C LEU A 19 21.39 -2.09 -6.52
N SER A 20 22.64 -1.63 -6.57
CA SER A 20 23.73 -2.31 -7.25
C SER A 20 24.69 -2.98 -6.27
N ILE A 21 25.36 -4.06 -6.71
CA ILE A 21 26.41 -4.72 -5.92
C ILE A 21 27.53 -3.74 -5.54
N ASP A 22 27.86 -2.81 -6.43
CA ASP A 22 28.86 -1.77 -6.18
C ASP A 22 28.43 -0.83 -5.07
N HIS A 23 27.18 -0.35 -5.07
CA HIS A 23 26.66 0.50 -3.99
C HIS A 23 26.63 -0.21 -2.64
N VAL A 24 26.17 -1.47 -2.61
CA VAL A 24 26.11 -2.28 -1.37
C VAL A 24 27.51 -2.49 -0.82
N ARG A 25 28.46 -2.97 -1.64
CA ARG A 25 29.85 -3.22 -1.20
C ARG A 25 30.56 -1.93 -0.81
N LYS A 26 30.33 -0.83 -1.56
CA LYS A 26 30.88 0.49 -1.21
C LYS A 26 30.46 0.91 0.19
N GLN A 27 29.19 0.73 0.56
CA GLN A 27 28.71 1.07 1.91
C GLN A 27 29.27 0.12 2.97
N LEU A 28 29.18 -1.20 2.75
CA LEU A 28 29.71 -2.19 3.69
C LEU A 28 31.20 -1.96 3.95
N ASN A 29 32.00 -1.61 2.95
CA ASN A 29 33.44 -1.39 3.11
C ASN A 29 33.81 -0.08 3.83
N ARG A 30 32.88 0.84 4.09
CA ARG A 30 33.19 2.06 4.86
C ARG A 30 33.57 1.68 6.28
N LEU A 31 34.65 2.26 6.79
CA LEU A 31 35.10 2.06 8.17
C LEU A 31 34.06 2.54 9.19
N THR A 32 33.29 3.58 8.84
CA THR A 32 32.26 4.17 9.69
C THR A 32 30.89 3.50 9.57
N TYR A 33 30.71 2.54 8.65
CA TYR A 33 29.42 1.90 8.47
C TYR A 33 29.14 0.94 9.62
N GLN A 34 27.98 1.13 10.26
CA GLN A 34 27.45 0.26 11.29
C GLN A 34 26.23 -0.46 10.74
N VAL A 35 26.16 -1.77 10.94
CA VAL A 35 24.99 -2.56 10.53
C VAL A 35 23.82 -2.21 11.45
N PRO A 36 22.67 -1.77 10.92
CA PRO A 36 21.44 -1.63 11.71
C PRO A 36 21.13 -2.88 12.55
N GLU A 37 20.89 -2.72 13.85
CA GLU A 37 20.65 -3.83 14.79
C GLU A 37 19.54 -4.78 14.32
N ARG A 38 18.47 -4.23 13.74
CA ARG A 38 17.33 -4.97 13.20
C ARG A 38 17.66 -5.97 12.07
N MET A 39 18.87 -5.94 11.51
CA MET A 39 19.31 -6.94 10.54
C MET A 39 19.82 -8.22 11.20
N TYR A 40 20.15 -8.20 12.50
CA TYR A 40 20.64 -9.36 13.24
C TYR A 40 21.80 -10.11 12.54
N LYS A 41 22.66 -9.38 11.82
CA LYS A 41 23.81 -9.89 11.05
C LYS A 41 25.05 -9.04 11.30
N SER A 42 26.23 -9.65 11.26
CA SER A 42 27.49 -8.91 11.29
C SER A 42 27.83 -8.34 9.91
N LYS A 43 28.76 -7.37 9.89
CA LYS A 43 29.27 -6.79 8.64
C LYS A 43 29.99 -7.84 7.80
N GLU A 44 30.71 -8.76 8.42
CA GLU A 44 31.41 -9.87 7.78
C GLU A 44 30.43 -10.83 7.10
N THR A 45 29.33 -11.18 7.78
CA THR A 45 28.26 -12.00 7.19
C THR A 45 27.64 -11.32 5.97
N LEU A 46 27.36 -10.01 6.06
CA LEU A 46 26.80 -9.27 4.92
C LEU A 46 27.79 -9.16 3.76
N LEU A 47 29.08 -8.97 4.05
CA LEU A 47 30.11 -9.00 3.01
C LEU A 47 30.17 -10.36 2.33
N GLN A 48 30.09 -11.48 3.06
CA GLN A 48 30.04 -12.82 2.46
C GLN A 48 28.77 -13.07 1.65
N GLN A 49 27.63 -12.52 2.08
CA GLN A 49 26.35 -12.65 1.41
C GLN A 49 26.29 -11.89 0.08
N PHE A 50 26.77 -10.64 0.03
CA PHE A 50 26.67 -9.79 -1.15
C PHE A 50 27.94 -9.86 -2.02
N GLN A 51 27.98 -10.85 -2.92
CA GLN A 51 29.09 -11.04 -3.87
C GLN A 51 28.72 -10.65 -5.31
N SER A 52 27.44 -10.68 -5.65
CA SER A 52 26.93 -10.49 -7.00
C SER A 52 25.64 -9.66 -7.03
N GLN A 53 25.25 -9.20 -8.22
CA GLN A 53 23.96 -8.51 -8.41
C GLN A 53 22.76 -9.42 -8.09
N SER A 54 22.88 -10.73 -8.31
CA SER A 54 21.84 -11.70 -7.97
C SER A 54 21.57 -11.76 -6.46
N ASP A 55 22.61 -11.62 -5.64
CA ASP A 55 22.46 -11.56 -4.17
C ASP A 55 21.72 -10.30 -3.75
N VAL A 56 22.02 -9.16 -4.40
CA VAL A 56 21.33 -7.89 -4.18
C VAL A 56 19.84 -8.01 -4.51
N LEU A 57 19.47 -8.62 -5.63
CA LEU A 57 18.08 -8.80 -6.01
C LEU A 57 17.34 -9.81 -5.13
N THR A 58 18.03 -10.86 -4.68
CA THR A 58 17.46 -11.89 -3.78
C THR A 58 17.21 -11.33 -2.38
N ALA A 59 18.12 -10.49 -1.88
CA ALA A 59 18.04 -9.86 -0.57
C ALA A 59 17.84 -8.34 -0.66
N ALA A 60 16.96 -7.89 -1.58
CA ALA A 60 16.77 -6.48 -1.92
C ALA A 60 16.38 -5.60 -0.72
N SER A 61 15.62 -6.15 0.23
CA SER A 61 15.27 -5.44 1.47
C SER A 61 16.51 -5.09 2.29
N GLU A 62 17.40 -6.06 2.54
CA GLU A 62 18.65 -5.86 3.27
C GLU A 62 19.60 -4.92 2.51
N ALA A 63 19.73 -5.11 1.19
CA ALA A 63 20.52 -4.23 0.34
C ALA A 63 20.04 -2.78 0.41
N ALA A 64 18.72 -2.56 0.35
CA ALA A 64 18.12 -1.23 0.51
C ALA A 64 18.46 -0.59 1.87
N LEU A 65 18.43 -1.39 2.95
CA LEU A 65 18.84 -0.88 4.27
C LEU A 65 20.31 -0.50 4.33
N ILE A 66 21.18 -1.30 3.72
CA ILE A 66 22.63 -1.05 3.68
C ILE A 66 22.93 0.24 2.93
N VAL A 67 22.23 0.50 1.82
CA VAL A 67 22.47 1.71 1.01
C VAL A 67 21.79 2.96 1.54
N GLY A 68 20.99 2.84 2.61
CA GLY A 68 20.38 3.98 3.31
C GLY A 68 18.97 4.33 2.87
N ALA A 69 18.24 3.40 2.26
CA ALA A 69 16.82 3.60 1.94
C ALA A 69 15.98 3.83 3.22
N THR A 70 14.92 4.61 3.10
CA THR A 70 14.10 5.02 4.26
C THR A 70 13.07 3.95 4.63
N PRO A 71 13.05 3.46 5.89
CA PRO A 71 12.01 2.57 6.38
C PRO A 71 10.63 3.25 6.39
N CYS A 72 9.66 2.57 5.80
CA CYS A 72 8.33 3.10 5.51
C CYS A 72 7.24 2.41 6.35
N ASP A 73 6.13 3.10 6.58
CA ASP A 73 4.99 2.58 7.35
C ASP A 73 4.09 1.69 6.49
N ARG A 74 4.54 0.45 6.26
CA ARG A 74 3.80 -0.59 5.52
C ARG A 74 3.19 -0.07 4.19
N PRO A 75 4.04 0.35 3.23
CA PRO A 75 3.56 0.71 1.90
C PRO A 75 2.84 -0.51 1.27
N ALA A 76 1.69 -0.27 0.65
CA ALA A 76 0.84 -1.29 0.03
C ALA A 76 0.82 -1.09 -1.50
N GLU A 77 -0.26 -0.52 -2.04
CA GLU A 77 -0.38 -0.24 -3.47
C GLU A 77 0.07 1.19 -3.83
N LEU A 78 0.51 1.37 -5.06
CA LEU A 78 0.78 2.68 -5.66
C LEU A 78 0.07 2.83 -6.99
N THR A 79 -0.20 4.06 -7.38
CA THR A 79 -0.80 4.40 -8.67
C THR A 79 -0.25 5.71 -9.19
N VAL A 80 -0.34 5.94 -10.49
CA VAL A 80 0.19 7.14 -11.16
C VAL A 80 -0.96 7.98 -11.66
N HIS A 81 -0.96 9.26 -11.28
CA HIS A 81 -1.98 10.20 -11.73
C HIS A 81 -1.95 10.33 -13.27
N PRO A 82 -3.09 10.23 -13.97
CA PRO A 82 -3.12 10.04 -15.42
C PRO A 82 -2.51 11.21 -16.21
N THR A 83 -2.67 12.44 -15.72
CA THR A 83 -2.19 13.66 -16.41
C THR A 83 -0.84 14.16 -15.90
N ASN A 84 -0.74 14.54 -14.62
CA ASN A 84 0.48 15.14 -14.06
C ASN A 84 1.60 14.14 -13.69
N LYS A 85 1.34 12.82 -13.79
CA LYS A 85 2.29 11.73 -13.54
C LYS A 85 2.86 11.66 -12.12
N ASN A 86 2.27 12.37 -11.15
CA ASN A 86 2.61 12.18 -9.74
C ASN A 86 2.24 10.75 -9.30
N VAL A 87 3.10 10.13 -8.51
CA VAL A 87 2.89 8.81 -7.92
C VAL A 87 2.19 8.98 -6.58
N PHE A 88 1.15 8.17 -6.32
CA PHE A 88 0.45 8.12 -5.06
C PHE A 88 0.67 6.74 -4.46
N ILE A 89 1.11 6.69 -3.20
CA ILE A 89 1.47 5.44 -2.51
C ILE A 89 0.64 5.35 -1.24
N ALA A 90 -0.08 4.24 -1.07
CA ALA A 90 -0.81 3.96 0.15
C ALA A 90 0.12 3.38 1.21
N TYR A 91 0.08 3.94 2.40
CA TYR A 91 0.74 3.45 3.60
C TYR A 91 -0.38 3.00 4.55
N THR A 92 -0.50 1.69 4.75
CA THR A 92 -1.65 1.12 5.48
C THR A 92 -1.67 1.59 6.93
N GLN A 93 -0.60 1.40 7.68
CA GLN A 93 -0.44 1.87 9.06
C GLN A 93 0.91 1.42 9.63
N ASN A 94 1.29 1.97 10.77
CA ASN A 94 2.35 1.45 11.62
C ASN A 94 2.16 1.90 13.07
N ASP A 95 1.47 1.06 13.84
CA ASP A 95 1.10 1.34 15.22
C ASP A 95 2.34 1.58 16.11
N SER A 96 3.44 0.86 15.85
CA SER A 96 4.71 1.02 16.56
C SER A 96 5.34 2.41 16.37
N ARG A 97 4.95 3.14 15.31
CA ARG A 97 5.37 4.51 15.02
C ARG A 97 4.26 5.55 15.26
N GLY A 98 3.17 5.15 15.89
CA GLY A 98 2.02 6.03 16.18
C GLY A 98 1.13 6.32 14.98
N ASN A 99 1.35 5.65 13.85
CA ASN A 99 0.59 5.85 12.62
C ASN A 99 -0.53 4.81 12.52
N LEU A 100 -1.61 4.99 13.31
CA LEU A 100 -2.68 3.98 13.43
C LEU A 100 -3.56 3.85 12.18
N HIS A 101 -3.73 4.94 11.43
CA HIS A 101 -4.72 5.00 10.35
C HIS A 101 -4.11 5.09 8.95
N GLY A 102 -2.78 5.11 8.85
CA GLY A 102 -2.10 5.23 7.58
C GLY A 102 -2.22 6.60 6.93
N GLN A 103 -1.72 6.68 5.71
CA GLN A 103 -1.65 7.89 4.92
C GLN A 103 -1.45 7.55 3.45
N ILE A 104 -1.67 8.54 2.59
CA ILE A 104 -1.30 8.46 1.18
C ILE A 104 -0.21 9.51 0.95
N ILE A 105 0.93 9.06 0.45
CA ILE A 105 2.03 9.94 0.04
C ILE A 105 1.88 10.27 -1.43
N ARG A 106 2.09 11.53 -1.79
CA ARG A 106 2.23 11.98 -3.18
C ARG A 106 3.70 12.26 -3.46
N LEU A 107 4.25 11.61 -4.48
CA LEU A 107 5.61 11.75 -4.96
C LEU A 107 5.59 12.35 -6.37
N LYS A 108 6.47 13.32 -6.61
CA LYS A 108 6.69 13.94 -7.91
C LYS A 108 8.14 13.72 -8.31
N GLU A 109 8.35 13.02 -9.43
CA GLU A 109 9.68 12.82 -10.01
C GLU A 109 10.34 14.16 -10.35
N GLY A 110 11.63 14.23 -10.04
CA GLY A 110 12.51 15.36 -10.33
C GLY A 110 13.38 15.11 -11.56
N ILE A 111 14.54 15.75 -11.58
CA ILE A 111 15.56 15.53 -12.62
C ILE A 111 16.54 14.46 -12.11
N GLY A 112 16.89 13.51 -12.98
CA GLY A 112 17.76 12.40 -12.60
C GLY A 112 17.11 11.52 -11.54
N GLU A 113 17.87 11.12 -10.53
CA GLU A 113 17.42 10.21 -9.47
C GLU A 113 16.82 10.97 -8.27
N THR A 114 16.10 12.06 -8.50
CA THR A 114 15.53 12.90 -7.43
C THR A 114 14.01 12.92 -7.47
N PHE A 115 13.37 13.15 -6.32
CA PHE A 115 11.92 13.35 -6.22
C PHE A 115 11.57 14.28 -5.06
N ALA A 116 10.44 14.98 -5.20
CA ALA A 116 9.78 15.64 -4.08
C ALA A 116 8.61 14.78 -3.60
N PHE A 117 8.27 14.86 -2.31
CA PHE A 117 7.12 14.15 -1.77
C PHE A 117 6.43 14.93 -0.66
N GLU A 118 5.18 14.60 -0.40
CA GLU A 118 4.41 15.12 0.72
C GLU A 118 3.37 14.09 1.17
N THR A 119 2.91 14.22 2.42
CA THR A 119 1.67 13.54 2.85
C THR A 119 0.50 14.21 2.15
N PHE A 120 -0.10 13.52 1.19
CA PHE A 120 -1.25 14.04 0.43
C PHE A 120 -2.51 14.07 1.29
N ILE A 121 -2.78 12.98 2.01
CA ILE A 121 -3.87 12.89 3.00
C ILE A 121 -3.53 11.83 4.05
N THR A 122 -3.83 12.14 5.31
CA THR A 122 -3.67 11.21 6.45
C THR A 122 -4.99 10.52 6.74
N GLY A 123 -4.98 9.22 7.01
CA GLY A 123 -6.14 8.49 7.50
C GLY A 123 -6.53 8.93 8.91
N GLY A 124 -7.81 8.82 9.25
CA GLY A 124 -8.34 9.18 10.56
C GLY A 124 -9.71 9.85 10.49
N ARG A 125 -10.25 10.19 11.66
CA ARG A 125 -11.60 10.78 11.80
C ARG A 125 -11.83 11.99 10.88
N GLN A 126 -10.82 12.86 10.76
CA GLN A 126 -10.93 14.09 9.95
C GLN A 126 -11.04 13.80 8.46
N SER A 127 -10.36 12.77 7.97
CA SER A 127 -10.41 12.37 6.56
C SER A 127 -11.51 11.34 6.27
N GLY A 128 -12.08 10.69 7.29
CA GLY A 128 -13.22 9.77 7.13
C GLY A 128 -12.88 8.41 6.52
N PHE A 129 -11.59 8.08 6.40
CA PHE A 129 -11.12 6.75 6.02
C PHE A 129 -9.95 6.33 6.91
N SER A 130 -9.61 5.04 6.87
CA SER A 130 -8.46 4.49 7.58
C SER A 130 -7.81 3.39 6.74
N SER A 131 -6.56 3.07 7.06
CA SER A 131 -5.77 1.98 6.50
C SER A 131 -5.87 1.84 4.98
N PRO A 132 -5.45 2.85 4.19
CA PRO A 132 -5.52 2.77 2.73
C PRO A 132 -4.66 1.61 2.24
N GLY A 133 -5.25 0.70 1.46
CA GLY A 133 -4.59 -0.50 0.94
C GLY A 133 -4.45 -0.51 -0.58
N SER A 134 -5.55 -0.23 -1.29
CA SER A 134 -5.59 -0.23 -2.76
C SER A 134 -5.91 1.14 -3.32
N LEU A 135 -5.28 1.52 -4.43
CA LEU A 135 -5.40 2.83 -5.07
C LEU A 135 -5.62 2.71 -6.57
N ALA A 136 -6.54 3.50 -7.12
CA ALA A 136 -6.68 3.66 -8.57
C ALA A 136 -7.12 5.08 -8.94
N PHE A 137 -6.64 5.59 -10.07
CA PHE A 137 -7.16 6.81 -10.67
C PHE A 137 -8.21 6.50 -11.73
N ASP A 138 -9.30 7.28 -11.74
CA ASP A 138 -10.15 7.39 -12.93
C ASP A 138 -9.59 8.43 -13.92
N TYR A 139 -10.15 8.50 -15.13
CA TYR A 139 -9.69 9.45 -16.16
C TYR A 139 -9.91 10.91 -15.82
N ASN A 140 -10.81 11.23 -14.88
CA ASN A 140 -11.00 12.59 -14.40
C ASN A 140 -9.97 12.99 -13.33
N GLY A 141 -9.06 12.05 -12.97
CA GLY A 141 -8.06 12.26 -11.94
C GLY A 141 -8.62 12.15 -10.53
N ASN A 142 -9.79 11.52 -10.31
CA ASN A 142 -10.22 11.21 -8.96
C ASN A 142 -9.48 9.98 -8.45
N LEU A 143 -9.08 10.01 -7.17
CA LEU A 143 -8.41 8.91 -6.51
C LEU A 143 -9.45 8.02 -5.81
N TRP A 144 -9.51 6.77 -6.23
CA TRP A 144 -10.28 5.72 -5.60
C TRP A 144 -9.39 4.96 -4.63
N VAL A 145 -9.85 4.82 -3.40
CA VAL A 145 -9.09 4.23 -2.28
C VAL A 145 -9.91 3.11 -1.65
N ALA A 146 -9.36 1.92 -1.57
CA ALA A 146 -9.94 0.87 -0.74
C ALA A 146 -9.21 0.78 0.59
N SER A 147 -9.95 0.71 1.70
CA SER A 147 -9.36 0.47 3.02
C SER A 147 -9.13 -1.02 3.26
N ASP A 148 -8.11 -1.30 4.07
CA ASP A 148 -7.69 -2.64 4.50
C ASP A 148 -7.32 -2.62 6.00
N ILE A 149 -8.31 -2.28 6.83
CA ILE A 149 -8.24 -2.46 8.28
C ILE A 149 -8.29 -3.96 8.55
N SER A 150 -7.35 -4.46 9.36
CA SER A 150 -7.27 -5.88 9.67
C SER A 150 -8.46 -6.37 10.50
N PRO A 151 -8.88 -7.65 10.38
CA PRO A 151 -10.06 -8.17 11.08
C PRO A 151 -10.04 -7.99 12.61
N ASP A 152 -8.86 -8.07 13.23
CA ASP A 152 -8.66 -7.89 14.66
C ASP A 152 -8.82 -6.43 15.13
N GLN A 153 -8.60 -5.46 14.24
CA GLN A 153 -8.74 -4.03 14.51
C GLN A 153 -10.11 -3.49 14.07
N LEU A 154 -10.72 -4.12 13.07
CA LEU A 154 -12.01 -3.71 12.52
C LEU A 154 -13.07 -3.57 13.62
N ASN A 155 -13.80 -2.46 13.64
CA ASN A 155 -14.82 -2.14 14.65
C ASN A 155 -14.32 -2.02 16.11
N THR A 156 -13.01 -2.03 16.38
CA THR A 156 -12.46 -1.91 17.74
C THR A 156 -11.59 -0.65 17.90
N GLY A 157 -11.41 -0.19 19.14
CA GLY A 157 -10.48 0.87 19.50
C GLY A 157 -10.55 2.11 18.59
N ALA A 158 -9.39 2.53 18.08
CA ALA A 158 -9.24 3.68 17.19
C ALA A 158 -9.96 3.50 15.84
N TRP A 159 -10.25 2.27 15.42
CA TRP A 159 -10.89 1.97 14.13
C TRP A 159 -12.42 1.80 14.23
N SER A 160 -12.98 1.87 15.44
CA SER A 160 -14.40 1.59 15.71
C SER A 160 -15.40 2.47 14.95
N GLU A 161 -14.99 3.66 14.52
CA GLU A 161 -15.82 4.60 13.77
C GLU A 161 -15.89 4.31 12.26
N PHE A 162 -14.88 3.65 11.67
CA PHE A 162 -14.81 3.41 10.22
C PHE A 162 -15.65 2.22 9.76
N LYS A 163 -16.06 1.36 10.69
CA LYS A 163 -16.86 0.15 10.47
C LYS A 163 -16.18 -0.85 9.54
N ASN A 164 -16.93 -1.52 8.67
CA ASN A 164 -16.35 -2.40 7.66
C ASN A 164 -15.44 -1.61 6.72
N ASN A 165 -14.46 -2.29 6.13
CA ASN A 165 -13.67 -1.70 5.06
C ASN A 165 -14.56 -1.15 3.94
N GLY A 166 -14.05 -0.20 3.17
CA GLY A 166 -14.83 0.49 2.16
C GLY A 166 -14.02 0.88 0.94
N LEU A 167 -14.76 1.28 -0.09
CA LEU A 167 -14.24 1.97 -1.27
C LEU A 167 -14.60 3.44 -1.12
N TYR A 168 -13.61 4.31 -1.27
CA TYR A 168 -13.70 5.74 -1.05
C TYR A 168 -13.25 6.50 -2.29
N LEU A 169 -13.88 7.65 -2.52
CA LEU A 169 -13.50 8.61 -3.55
C LEU A 169 -12.86 9.82 -2.87
N ILE A 170 -11.66 10.20 -3.31
CA ILE A 170 -10.92 11.36 -2.84
C ILE A 170 -10.57 12.21 -4.07
N HIS A 171 -10.92 13.50 -4.04
CA HIS A 171 -10.55 14.44 -5.08
C HIS A 171 -9.15 15.02 -4.80
N PRO A 172 -8.15 14.83 -5.68
CA PRO A 172 -6.80 15.36 -5.46
C PRO A 172 -6.66 16.88 -5.59
N THR A 173 -7.68 17.56 -6.10
CA THR A 173 -7.72 19.00 -6.29
C THR A 173 -9.04 19.56 -5.78
N GLY A 174 -9.04 20.82 -5.32
CA GLY A 174 -10.24 21.53 -4.85
C GLY A 174 -10.22 21.90 -3.36
N SER A 175 -11.18 22.74 -2.98
CA SER A 175 -11.27 23.43 -1.66
C SER A 175 -11.69 22.54 -0.49
N ALA A 176 -11.96 21.26 -0.73
CA ALA A 176 -12.04 20.27 0.34
C ALA A 176 -11.64 18.91 -0.21
N GLN A 177 -10.55 18.35 0.31
CA GLN A 177 -10.23 16.91 0.19
C GLN A 177 -11.32 16.13 0.95
N LYS A 178 -12.55 16.10 0.41
CA LYS A 178 -13.65 15.35 1.00
C LYS A 178 -13.56 13.92 0.50
N THR A 179 -13.25 13.02 1.41
CA THR A 179 -13.45 11.60 1.21
C THR A 179 -14.94 11.30 1.20
N LYS A 180 -15.41 10.60 0.18
CA LYS A 180 -16.77 10.07 0.11
C LYS A 180 -16.70 8.55 0.04
N GLN A 181 -17.34 7.86 0.98
CA GLN A 181 -17.51 6.41 0.87
C GLN A 181 -18.50 6.09 -0.26
N TYR A 182 -18.08 5.24 -1.19
CA TYR A 182 -18.85 4.81 -2.34
C TYR A 182 -19.45 3.41 -2.14
N ALA A 183 -18.71 2.52 -1.47
CA ALA A 183 -19.19 1.18 -1.10
C ALA A 183 -18.60 0.75 0.24
N SER A 184 -19.31 -0.16 0.91
CA SER A 184 -18.83 -0.88 2.09
C SER A 184 -18.61 -2.35 1.74
N ALA A 185 -17.50 -2.90 2.20
CA ALA A 185 -17.17 -4.30 2.07
C ALA A 185 -18.08 -5.16 2.98
N PRO A 186 -18.23 -6.45 2.66
CA PRO A 186 -18.80 -7.41 3.60
C PRO A 186 -18.03 -7.46 4.92
N THR A 187 -18.66 -8.05 5.94
CA THR A 187 -18.03 -8.28 7.25
C THR A 187 -16.64 -8.89 7.13
N GLU A 188 -15.65 -8.24 7.76
CA GLU A 188 -14.22 -8.64 7.79
C GLU A 188 -13.52 -8.76 6.43
N ALA A 189 -14.18 -8.35 5.35
CA ALA A 189 -13.55 -8.32 4.03
C ALA A 189 -12.67 -7.07 3.85
N ALA A 190 -11.71 -7.16 2.94
CA ALA A 190 -11.02 -6.01 2.36
C ALA A 190 -11.34 -5.90 0.87
N LEU A 191 -11.35 -4.68 0.34
CA LEU A 191 -11.48 -4.43 -1.09
C LEU A 191 -10.10 -4.16 -1.70
N SER A 192 -9.81 -4.70 -2.88
CA SER A 192 -8.55 -4.43 -3.58
C SER A 192 -8.67 -4.63 -5.09
N GLY A 193 -7.56 -4.43 -5.81
CA GLY A 193 -7.48 -4.76 -7.24
C GLY A 193 -8.43 -3.92 -8.09
N LEU A 194 -8.53 -2.62 -7.79
CA LEU A 194 -9.40 -1.70 -8.50
C LEU A 194 -8.98 -1.59 -9.97
N SER A 195 -9.88 -1.91 -10.89
CA SER A 195 -9.62 -1.82 -12.33
C SER A 195 -10.83 -1.29 -13.07
N PHE A 196 -10.66 -0.13 -13.71
CA PHE A 196 -11.71 0.49 -14.52
C PHE A 196 -11.72 -0.11 -15.92
N THR A 197 -12.92 -0.27 -16.50
CA THR A 197 -13.05 -0.48 -17.95
C THR A 197 -12.53 0.73 -18.72
N GLU A 198 -12.10 0.53 -19.96
CA GLU A 198 -11.56 1.62 -20.80
C GLU A 198 -12.52 2.82 -20.91
N ASN A 199 -13.82 2.57 -20.96
CA ASN A 199 -14.85 3.62 -21.01
C ASN A 199 -15.25 4.20 -19.64
N GLN A 200 -14.61 3.79 -18.54
CA GLN A 200 -14.86 4.25 -17.16
C GLN A 200 -16.30 4.03 -16.66
N ALA A 201 -17.09 3.19 -17.34
CA ALA A 201 -18.48 2.91 -16.96
C ALA A 201 -18.59 1.89 -15.81
N SER A 202 -17.55 1.09 -15.62
CA SER A 202 -17.50 -0.01 -14.65
C SER A 202 -16.15 -0.03 -13.94
N VAL A 203 -16.17 -0.36 -12.65
CA VAL A 203 -14.97 -0.69 -11.88
C VAL A 203 -15.08 -2.10 -11.33
N PHE A 204 -14.08 -2.93 -11.62
CA PHE A 204 -13.89 -4.24 -11.03
C PHE A 204 -13.17 -4.09 -9.69
N VAL A 205 -13.64 -4.84 -8.69
CA VAL A 205 -13.12 -4.82 -7.33
C VAL A 205 -13.05 -6.25 -6.81
N ALA A 206 -11.90 -6.64 -6.27
CA ALA A 206 -11.77 -7.89 -5.53
C ALA A 206 -12.29 -7.71 -4.10
N VAL A 207 -13.17 -8.61 -3.67
CA VAL A 207 -13.58 -8.76 -2.27
C VAL A 207 -12.78 -9.90 -1.67
N ASN A 208 -11.85 -9.57 -0.76
CA ASN A 208 -10.92 -10.51 -0.17
C ASN A 208 -11.37 -10.97 1.20
N HIS A 209 -11.13 -12.25 1.49
CA HIS A 209 -11.30 -12.89 2.81
C HIS A 209 -12.53 -12.43 3.62
N PRO A 210 -13.75 -12.46 3.04
CA PRO A 210 -14.96 -12.17 3.79
C PRO A 210 -15.10 -13.12 4.97
N GLY A 211 -15.36 -12.58 6.16
CA GLY A 211 -15.44 -13.36 7.39
C GLY A 211 -14.11 -13.98 7.83
N ALA A 212 -12.98 -13.29 7.61
CA ALA A 212 -11.63 -13.79 7.86
C ALA A 212 -11.45 -14.49 9.23
N SER A 213 -12.12 -14.03 10.29
CA SER A 213 -12.00 -14.60 11.63
C SER A 213 -12.74 -15.93 11.80
N GLY A 214 -13.80 -16.18 11.02
CA GLY A 214 -14.68 -17.35 11.15
C GLY A 214 -14.76 -18.24 9.91
N ALA A 215 -14.09 -17.89 8.82
CA ALA A 215 -14.13 -18.64 7.57
C ALA A 215 -13.63 -20.09 7.77
N GLY A 216 -14.39 -21.07 7.27
CA GLY A 216 -14.08 -22.50 7.41
C GLY A 216 -14.36 -23.08 8.80
N THR A 217 -14.92 -22.30 9.72
CA THR A 217 -15.34 -22.79 11.06
C THR A 217 -16.82 -23.20 11.06
N ALA A 218 -17.26 -23.86 12.13
CA ALA A 218 -18.67 -24.22 12.32
C ALA A 218 -19.60 -23.00 12.43
N THR A 219 -19.05 -21.82 12.77
CA THR A 219 -19.77 -20.56 12.98
C THR A 219 -19.13 -19.42 12.19
N PRO A 220 -19.38 -19.34 10.86
CA PRO A 220 -18.81 -18.28 10.04
C PRO A 220 -19.25 -16.88 10.48
N THR A 221 -18.31 -15.92 10.53
CA THR A 221 -18.57 -14.50 10.84
C THR A 221 -19.18 -13.74 9.66
N SER A 222 -19.06 -14.28 8.45
CA SER A 222 -19.70 -13.80 7.24
C SER A 222 -20.26 -14.96 6.43
N GLN A 223 -21.35 -14.71 5.70
CA GLN A 223 -21.93 -15.64 4.74
C GLN A 223 -21.87 -15.11 3.31
N TRP A 224 -21.19 -13.98 3.07
CA TRP A 224 -21.07 -13.39 1.74
C TRP A 224 -20.40 -14.38 0.76
N GLN A 225 -20.87 -14.60 -0.45
CA GLN A 225 -21.88 -13.90 -1.28
C GLN A 225 -23.35 -14.36 -1.10
N HIS A 226 -23.71 -14.98 0.03
CA HIS A 226 -25.02 -15.56 0.32
C HIS A 226 -25.50 -16.55 -0.75
N ARG A 227 -24.89 -17.74 -0.78
CA ARG A 227 -25.31 -18.83 -1.68
C ARG A 227 -26.24 -19.79 -0.96
N PHE A 228 -27.33 -20.16 -1.63
CA PHE A 228 -28.28 -21.14 -1.10
C PHE A 228 -27.57 -22.46 -0.71
N GLY A 229 -27.84 -22.94 0.51
CA GLY A 229 -27.26 -24.18 1.02
C GLY A 229 -25.77 -24.14 1.37
N LYS A 230 -25.11 -22.97 1.33
CA LYS A 230 -23.69 -22.82 1.68
C LYS A 230 -23.52 -21.79 2.81
N LYS A 231 -22.77 -22.15 3.85
CA LYS A 231 -22.46 -21.27 4.99
C LYS A 231 -21.12 -20.57 4.84
N ASP A 232 -20.17 -21.17 4.12
CA ASP A 232 -18.83 -20.63 4.01
C ASP A 232 -18.77 -19.40 3.11
N PRO A 233 -18.12 -18.32 3.59
CA PRO A 233 -17.88 -17.16 2.77
C PRO A 233 -16.82 -17.47 1.71
N ARG A 234 -16.86 -16.77 0.58
CA ARG A 234 -15.85 -16.93 -0.49
C ARG A 234 -15.52 -15.58 -1.07
N SER A 235 -14.23 -15.30 -1.26
CA SER A 235 -13.76 -14.16 -2.06
C SER A 235 -14.36 -14.20 -3.46
N ALA A 236 -14.58 -13.03 -4.07
CA ALA A 236 -14.99 -12.92 -5.45
C ALA A 236 -14.56 -11.58 -6.04
N VAL A 237 -14.61 -11.47 -7.37
CA VAL A 237 -14.53 -10.19 -8.07
C VAL A 237 -15.95 -9.70 -8.33
N VAL A 238 -16.22 -8.46 -7.97
CA VAL A 238 -17.48 -7.77 -8.27
C VAL A 238 -17.25 -6.64 -9.26
N VAL A 239 -18.31 -6.25 -9.95
CA VAL A 239 -18.32 -5.09 -10.83
C VAL A 239 -19.31 -4.06 -10.28
N ILE A 240 -18.84 -2.84 -10.10
CA ILE A 240 -19.68 -1.70 -9.73
C ILE A 240 -19.95 -0.91 -11.01
N THR A 241 -21.22 -0.72 -11.33
CA THR A 241 -21.68 0.01 -12.52
C THR A 241 -22.68 1.07 -12.11
N ARG A 242 -22.79 2.13 -12.91
CA ARG A 242 -23.84 3.13 -12.71
C ARG A 242 -25.18 2.56 -13.16
N SER A 243 -26.16 2.55 -12.26
CA SER A 243 -27.54 2.22 -12.63
C SER A 243 -28.14 3.36 -13.45
N ILE A 244 -28.70 3.04 -14.62
CA ILE A 244 -29.54 3.94 -15.41
C ILE A 244 -30.98 3.61 -15.03
N LEU A 245 -31.39 3.95 -13.81
CA LEU A 245 -32.78 3.88 -13.38
C LEU A 245 -33.42 5.25 -13.54
#